data_AF-K1T8S5-F1
#
_entry.id   AF-K1T8S5-F1
#
_cell.length_a   1.000
_cell.length_b   1.000
_cell.length_c   1.000
_cell.angle_alpha   90.00
_cell.angle_beta   90.00
_cell.angle_gamma   90.00
#
_symmetry.space_group_name_H-M   'P 1'
#
loop_
_entity.id
_entity.type
_entity.pdbx_description
1 polymer ?
#
loop_
_entity_poly.entity_id
_entity_poly.type
_entity_poly.pdbx_seq_one_letter_code
_entity_poly.pdbx_strand_id
1 'polypeptide(L)'
;TAYALLNISEKVAQNERSIFTFLANDEKGSLINIVENGSEELLSVDVVYDYFQNMFRDSISLTNIHNEWLKADYALTKAESLNEEKIIKAMAILHMINRNEEVPVRKTEIRLATGLNMADFVSSLEKLESKNIVTYRSKLGVYAFKNNVGVNLDNQMNNMIEKQPLSLNWQEEIATVSELDYVLPKKYNQEYTMTRYFKYVYMTPEQFLNTSKSEYLFETYKADGLIICLVMLKDGDVNQIKE
;
A
#
# COMPACT_ATOMS: atom_id res chain seq x y z
N THR A 1 17.51 11.74 13.14
CA THR A 1 16.04 11.96 13.14
C THR A 1 15.56 12.80 11.97
N ALA A 2 16.01 14.05 11.79
CA ALA A 2 15.53 14.93 10.71
C ALA A 2 15.66 14.31 9.29
N TYR A 3 16.79 13.68 8.98
CA TYR A 3 16.99 12.98 7.71
C TYR A 3 16.00 11.83 7.50
N ALA A 4 15.69 11.07 8.55
CA ALA A 4 14.75 9.96 8.49
C ALA A 4 13.31 10.45 8.29
N LEU A 5 12.93 11.51 9.00
CA LEU A 5 11.62 12.16 8.86
C LEU A 5 11.35 12.57 7.41
N LEU A 6 12.30 13.27 6.78
CA LEU A 6 12.18 13.72 5.39
C LEU A 6 11.99 12.52 4.43
N ASN A 7 12.91 11.56 4.45
CA ASN A 7 12.86 10.42 3.52
C ASN A 7 11.61 9.56 3.69
N ILE A 8 11.13 9.36 4.93
CA ILE A 8 9.92 8.57 5.19
C ILE A 8 8.68 9.32 4.73
N SER A 9 8.60 10.62 5.00
CA SER A 9 7.46 11.44 4.59
C SER A 9 7.31 11.51 3.06
N GLU A 10 8.42 11.63 2.32
CA GLU A 10 8.42 11.62 0.86
C GLU A 10 7.88 10.29 0.31
N LYS A 11 8.31 9.17 0.89
CA LYS A 11 7.91 7.83 0.40
C LYS A 11 6.47 7.47 0.72
N VAL A 12 6.02 7.78 1.93
CA VAL A 12 4.78 7.20 2.50
C VAL A 12 3.61 8.16 2.41
N ALA A 13 3.88 9.46 2.55
CA ALA A 13 2.84 10.48 2.57
C ALA A 13 2.68 11.19 1.21
N GLN A 14 3.56 10.90 0.25
CA GLN A 14 3.60 11.46 -1.11
C GLN A 14 3.57 13.00 -1.18
N ASN A 15 3.71 13.73 -0.07
CA ASN A 15 3.59 15.19 0.00
C ASN A 15 4.31 15.77 1.23
N GLU A 16 4.96 16.93 1.05
CA GLU A 16 5.61 17.72 2.12
C GLU A 16 4.64 18.12 3.25
N ARG A 17 3.33 18.15 2.97
CA ARG A 17 2.27 18.47 3.93
C ARG A 17 2.37 17.64 5.21
N SER A 18 2.74 16.36 5.13
CA SER A 18 2.84 15.49 6.31
C SER A 18 4.03 15.81 7.21
N ILE A 19 5.11 16.39 6.67
CA ILE A 19 6.20 16.94 7.49
C ILE A 19 5.68 18.14 8.29
N PHE A 20 4.97 19.06 7.63
CA PHE A 20 4.41 20.23 8.29
C PHE A 20 3.34 19.85 9.32
N THR A 21 2.49 18.86 9.06
CA THR A 21 1.54 18.36 10.05
C THR A 21 2.26 17.75 11.25
N PHE A 22 3.31 16.96 11.04
CA PHE A 22 4.11 16.43 12.15
C PHE A 22 4.78 17.53 12.98
N LEU A 23 5.32 18.56 12.34
CA LEU A 23 6.07 19.64 13.01
C LEU A 23 5.19 20.69 13.68
N ALA A 24 4.04 21.02 13.10
CA ALA A 24 3.28 22.23 13.43
C ALA A 24 1.83 22.00 13.87
N ASN A 25 1.33 20.76 13.83
CA ASN A 25 -0.01 20.45 14.31
C ASN A 25 0.02 19.95 15.76
N ASP A 26 -1.12 20.01 16.45
CA ASP A 26 -1.30 19.54 17.84
C ASP A 26 -2.03 18.19 17.90
N GLU A 27 -1.65 17.28 17.00
CA GLU A 27 -2.21 15.93 16.97
C GLU A 27 -1.39 14.99 17.85
N LYS A 28 -2.01 13.89 18.31
CA LYS A 28 -1.31 12.88 19.12
C LYS A 28 -0.10 12.32 18.38
N GLY A 29 1.09 12.47 18.97
CA GLY A 29 2.36 12.04 18.39
C GLY A 29 3.03 13.05 17.45
N SER A 30 2.46 14.24 17.28
CA SER A 30 3.13 15.39 16.66
C SER A 30 4.22 15.97 17.56
N LEU A 31 5.13 16.75 16.96
CA LEU A 31 6.24 17.39 17.67
C LEU A 31 5.75 18.31 18.80
N ILE A 32 4.73 19.13 18.55
CA ILE A 32 4.20 20.08 19.54
C ILE A 32 3.65 19.30 20.74
N ASN A 33 2.80 18.31 20.51
CA ASN A 33 2.23 17.50 21.57
C ASN A 33 3.31 16.74 22.37
N ILE A 34 4.43 16.31 21.74
CA ILE A 34 5.53 15.64 22.46
C ILE A 34 6.29 16.60 23.37
N VAL A 35 6.56 17.82 22.88
CA VAL A 35 7.27 18.86 23.63
C VAL A 35 6.41 19.39 24.78
N GLU A 36 5.11 19.62 24.54
CA GLU A 36 4.18 20.11 25.57
C GLU A 36 3.91 19.07 26.67
N ASN A 37 3.96 17.77 26.35
CA ASN A 37 3.84 16.70 27.34
C ASN A 37 5.14 16.44 28.14
N GLY A 38 6.13 17.35 28.06
CA GLY A 38 7.29 17.35 28.96
C GLY A 38 8.41 16.37 28.58
N SER A 39 8.50 15.97 27.31
CA SER A 39 9.64 15.17 26.85
C SER A 39 10.87 16.07 26.66
N GLU A 40 11.73 16.16 27.67
CA GLU A 40 13.07 16.78 27.55
C GLU A 40 14.07 15.89 26.77
N GLU A 41 13.67 14.66 26.42
CA GLU A 41 14.49 13.69 25.70
C GLU A 41 14.66 14.08 24.22
N LEU A 42 15.87 13.90 23.68
CA LEU A 42 16.17 14.12 22.26
C LEU A 42 15.24 13.26 21.40
N LEU A 43 14.56 13.86 20.42
CA LEU A 43 13.68 13.14 19.49
C LEU A 43 14.48 12.11 18.69
N SER A 44 14.32 10.85 19.06
CA SER A 44 14.90 9.71 18.37
C SER A 44 14.00 9.24 17.21
N VAL A 45 14.54 8.35 16.38
CA VAL A 45 13.87 7.86 15.16
C VAL A 45 12.65 6.98 15.47
N ASP A 46 12.53 6.46 16.69
CA ASP A 46 11.35 5.75 17.20
C ASP A 46 10.08 6.60 17.16
N VAL A 47 10.17 7.90 17.45
CA VAL A 47 9.02 8.83 17.37
C VAL A 47 8.51 8.93 15.93
N VAL A 48 9.43 8.98 14.97
CA VAL A 48 9.07 8.97 13.54
C VAL A 48 8.37 7.67 13.19
N TYR A 49 8.86 6.53 13.68
CA TYR A 49 8.19 5.25 13.47
C TYR A 49 6.76 5.25 14.03
N ASP A 50 6.57 5.69 15.27
CA ASP A 50 5.27 5.65 15.94
C ASP A 50 4.23 6.57 15.27
N TYR A 51 4.66 7.72 14.74
CA TYR A 51 3.78 8.62 13.98
C TYR A 51 3.36 8.00 12.64
N PHE A 52 4.31 7.41 11.90
CA PHE A 52 4.06 6.88 10.55
C PHE A 52 3.57 5.42 10.52
N GLN A 53 3.51 4.71 11.65
CA GLN A 53 3.17 3.27 11.69
C GLN A 53 1.85 2.91 11.01
N ASN A 54 0.82 3.74 11.18
CA ASN A 54 -0.49 3.51 10.56
C ASN A 54 -0.39 3.64 9.04
N MET A 55 0.39 4.61 8.55
CA MET A 55 0.62 4.76 7.12
C MET A 55 1.46 3.61 6.54
N PHE A 56 2.40 3.03 7.31
CA PHE A 56 3.15 1.83 6.88
C PHE A 56 2.23 0.61 6.74
N ARG A 57 1.25 0.49 7.63
CA ARG A 57 0.23 -0.57 7.56
C ARG A 57 -0.64 -0.45 6.32
N ASP A 58 -1.07 0.76 5.98
CA ASP A 58 -2.00 1.01 4.87
C ASP A 58 -1.29 1.06 3.49
N SER A 59 0.03 1.25 3.45
CA SER A 59 0.84 1.34 2.22
C SER A 59 1.22 -0.03 1.63
N ILE A 60 0.22 -0.90 1.42
CA ILE A 60 0.38 -2.25 0.82
C ILE A 60 1.00 -2.17 -0.58
N SER A 61 0.75 -1.10 -1.33
CA SER A 61 1.36 -0.84 -2.64
C SER A 61 2.87 -0.61 -2.60
N LEU A 62 3.41 -0.19 -1.45
CA LEU A 62 4.85 0.01 -1.23
C LEU A 62 5.43 -1.23 -0.56
N THR A 63 5.56 -2.32 -1.33
CA THR A 63 5.96 -3.66 -0.85
C THR A 63 7.22 -3.64 0.04
N ASN A 64 8.21 -2.82 -0.29
CA ASN A 64 9.43 -2.69 0.51
C ASN A 64 9.16 -2.15 1.93
N ILE A 65 8.35 -1.10 2.05
CA ILE A 65 8.03 -0.47 3.33
C ILE A 65 7.13 -1.39 4.15
N HIS A 66 6.09 -1.94 3.52
CA HIS A 66 5.17 -2.85 4.19
C HIS A 66 5.87 -4.11 4.73
N ASN A 67 6.80 -4.68 3.96
CA ASN A 67 7.57 -5.85 4.38
C ASN A 67 8.50 -5.55 5.56
N GLU A 68 9.17 -4.40 5.56
CA GLU A 68 10.02 -3.99 6.68
C GLU A 68 9.18 -3.68 7.93
N TRP A 69 7.99 -3.09 7.75
CA TRP A 69 7.03 -2.89 8.84
C TRP A 69 6.57 -4.22 9.44
N LEU A 70 6.19 -5.22 8.63
CA LEU A 70 5.79 -6.55 9.13
C LEU A 70 6.90 -7.23 9.95
N LYS A 71 8.16 -7.12 9.50
CA LYS A 71 9.31 -7.65 10.25
C LYS A 71 9.50 -6.92 11.58
N ALA A 72 9.35 -5.60 11.56
CA ALA A 72 9.47 -4.76 12.74
C ALA A 72 8.34 -5.03 13.74
N ASP A 73 7.09 -5.11 13.29
CA ASP A 73 5.92 -5.43 14.10
C ASP A 73 6.09 -6.79 14.81
N TYR A 74 6.50 -7.82 14.07
CA TYR A 74 6.83 -9.12 14.67
C TYR A 74 7.97 -9.03 15.69
N ALA A 75 9.02 -8.26 15.40
CA ALA A 75 10.13 -8.07 16.33
C ALA A 75 9.68 -7.32 17.61
N LEU A 76 8.80 -6.33 17.49
CA LEU A 76 8.25 -5.56 18.59
C LEU A 76 7.43 -6.45 19.54
N THR A 77 6.67 -7.42 19.02
CA THR A 77 5.93 -8.38 19.90
C THR A 77 6.83 -9.23 20.80
N LYS A 78 8.14 -9.30 20.50
CA LYS A 78 9.14 -10.07 21.26
C LYS A 78 10.11 -9.19 22.06
N ALA A 79 10.00 -7.87 21.94
CA ALA A 79 10.80 -6.94 22.70
C ALA A 79 10.32 -6.94 24.16
N GLU A 80 11.26 -6.93 25.10
CA GLU A 80 10.94 -6.93 26.54
C GLU A 80 11.30 -5.61 27.24
N SER A 81 11.99 -4.71 26.54
CA SER A 81 12.43 -3.43 27.08
C SER A 81 12.24 -2.29 26.09
N LEU A 82 12.02 -1.08 26.62
CA LEU A 82 11.87 0.13 25.82
C LEU A 82 13.10 0.38 24.91
N ASN A 83 14.30 0.02 25.39
CA ASN A 83 15.53 0.14 24.61
C ASN A 83 15.58 -0.86 23.44
N GLU A 84 15.06 -2.09 23.63
CA GLU A 84 14.89 -3.06 22.55
C GLU A 84 13.91 -2.54 21.49
N GLU A 85 12.78 -1.97 21.92
CA GLU A 85 11.80 -1.35 21.02
C GLU A 85 12.41 -0.18 20.23
N LYS A 86 13.12 0.73 20.89
CA LYS A 86 13.80 1.86 20.23
C LYS A 86 14.75 1.36 19.13
N ILE A 87 15.53 0.30 19.41
CA ILE A 87 16.45 -0.31 18.43
C ILE A 87 15.68 -0.90 17.24
N ILE A 88 14.60 -1.65 17.49
CA ILE A 88 13.79 -2.27 16.42
C ILE A 88 13.16 -1.19 15.54
N LYS A 89 12.54 -0.15 16.13
CA LYS A 89 11.94 0.97 15.39
C LYS A 89 12.97 1.72 14.56
N ALA A 90 14.14 2.00 15.13
CA ALA A 90 15.24 2.64 14.41
C ALA A 90 15.73 1.79 13.23
N MET A 91 15.95 0.49 13.43
CA MET A 91 16.33 -0.42 12.34
C MET A 91 15.29 -0.46 11.23
N ALA A 92 14.00 -0.51 11.58
CA ALA A 92 12.90 -0.54 10.62
C ALA A 92 12.92 0.70 9.71
N ILE A 93 13.02 1.89 10.30
CA ILE A 93 13.09 3.14 9.54
C ILE A 93 14.32 3.18 8.64
N LEU A 94 15.50 2.78 9.14
CA LEU A 94 16.72 2.78 8.33
C LEU A 94 16.60 1.83 7.12
N HIS A 95 16.00 0.64 7.31
CA HIS A 95 15.70 -0.27 6.21
C HIS A 95 14.67 0.28 5.23
N MET A 96 13.62 0.96 5.72
CA MET A 96 12.59 1.60 4.88
C MET A 96 13.15 2.74 4.01
N ILE A 97 14.14 3.48 4.51
CA ILE A 97 14.85 4.50 3.72
C ILE A 97 15.58 3.85 2.53
N ASN A 98 16.07 2.62 2.69
CA ASN A 98 16.67 1.80 1.62
C ASN A 98 17.80 2.52 0.85
N ARG A 99 18.62 3.31 1.56
CA ARG A 99 19.81 3.98 1.01
C ARG A 99 21.07 3.48 1.72
N ASN A 100 21.42 2.23 1.50
CA ASN A 100 22.55 1.57 2.18
C ASN A 100 23.91 2.23 1.91
N GLU A 101 24.05 3.00 0.83
CA GLU A 101 25.27 3.76 0.51
C GLU A 101 25.43 5.01 1.40
N GLU A 102 24.32 5.67 1.73
CA GLU A 102 24.32 6.90 2.55
C GLU A 102 24.20 6.56 4.04
N VAL A 103 23.27 5.67 4.39
CA VAL A 103 22.94 5.31 5.78
C VAL A 103 22.84 3.79 5.91
N PRO A 104 23.98 3.09 6.03
CA PRO A 104 23.97 1.66 6.23
C PRO A 104 23.44 1.30 7.62
N VAL A 105 22.74 0.17 7.73
CA VAL A 105 22.19 -0.29 9.01
C VAL A 105 23.28 -0.99 9.83
N ARG A 106 24.25 -0.23 10.38
CA ARG A 106 25.31 -0.74 11.28
C ARG A 106 25.10 -0.26 12.71
N LYS A 107 25.90 -0.81 13.64
CA LYS A 107 25.83 -0.48 15.08
C LYS A 107 25.88 1.04 15.32
N THR A 108 26.73 1.75 14.58
CA THR A 108 26.93 3.20 14.70
C THR A 108 25.67 3.97 14.32
N GLU A 109 25.09 3.70 13.16
CA GLU A 109 23.93 4.43 12.64
C GLU A 109 22.68 4.10 13.45
N ILE A 110 22.49 2.83 13.85
CA ILE A 110 21.37 2.43 14.71
C ILE A 110 21.47 3.15 16.06
N ARG A 111 22.65 3.18 16.70
CA ARG A 111 22.84 3.87 17.98
C ARG A 111 22.57 5.37 17.87
N LEU A 112 23.06 6.01 16.80
CA LEU A 112 22.80 7.43 16.54
C LEU A 112 21.31 7.70 16.30
N ALA A 113 20.59 6.76 15.68
CA ALA A 113 19.16 6.87 15.44
C ALA A 113 18.32 6.70 16.72
N THR A 114 18.76 5.88 17.68
CA THR A 114 18.05 5.65 18.94
C THR A 114 18.36 6.67 20.03
N GLY A 115 19.49 7.39 19.93
CA GLY A 115 19.93 8.33 20.96
C GLY A 115 20.38 7.65 22.28
N LEU A 116 20.49 6.32 22.29
CA LEU A 116 20.86 5.55 23.49
C LEU A 116 22.35 5.69 23.82
N ASN A 117 22.66 5.58 25.11
CA ASN A 117 24.03 5.45 25.57
C ASN A 117 24.64 4.12 25.07
N MET A 118 25.97 4.09 24.92
CA MET A 118 26.70 2.94 24.38
C MET A 118 26.46 1.67 25.19
N ALA A 119 26.47 1.75 26.51
CA ALA A 119 26.27 0.60 27.39
C ALA A 119 24.87 -0.02 27.21
N ASP A 120 23.83 0.81 27.24
CA ASP A 120 22.44 0.37 27.08
C ASP A 120 22.20 -0.19 25.68
N PHE A 121 22.70 0.49 24.66
CA PHE A 121 22.59 0.05 23.27
C PHE A 121 23.22 -1.33 23.04
N VAL A 122 24.45 -1.54 23.50
CA VAL A 122 25.15 -2.82 23.32
C VAL A 122 24.42 -3.93 24.05
N SER A 123 24.02 -3.70 25.31
CA SER A 123 23.30 -4.71 26.10
C SER A 123 21.96 -5.11 25.48
N SER A 124 21.19 -4.15 24.96
CA SER A 124 19.92 -4.41 24.29
C SER A 124 20.11 -5.08 22.93
N LEU A 125 21.13 -4.69 22.16
CA LEU A 125 21.43 -5.32 20.87
C LEU A 125 21.85 -6.79 21.04
N GLU A 126 22.69 -7.10 22.03
CA GLU A 126 23.11 -8.47 22.35
C GLU A 126 21.91 -9.35 22.79
N LYS A 127 20.95 -8.78 23.53
CA LYS A 127 19.69 -9.47 23.84
C LYS A 127 18.88 -9.78 22.59
N LEU A 128 18.76 -8.83 21.65
CA LEU A 128 18.05 -9.05 20.38
C LEU A 128 18.75 -10.08 19.49
N GLU A 129 20.09 -10.10 19.47
CA GLU A 129 20.89 -11.11 18.78
C GLU A 129 20.71 -12.51 19.41
N SER A 130 20.79 -12.61 20.74
CA SER A 130 20.63 -13.90 21.45
C SER A 130 19.21 -14.48 21.33
N LYS A 131 18.18 -13.62 21.33
CA LYS A 131 16.78 -13.99 21.03
C LYS A 131 16.55 -14.33 19.55
N ASN A 132 17.57 -14.22 18.69
CA ASN A 132 17.46 -14.45 17.25
C ASN A 132 16.39 -13.56 16.57
N ILE A 133 16.17 -12.34 17.08
CA ILE A 133 15.27 -11.35 16.48
C ILE A 133 16.04 -10.55 15.42
N VAL A 134 17.29 -10.19 15.75
CA VAL A 134 18.19 -9.41 14.89
C VAL A 134 19.41 -10.26 14.55
N THR A 135 19.92 -10.12 13.32
CA THR A 135 21.12 -10.82 12.85
C THR A 135 22.03 -9.89 12.06
N TYR A 136 23.33 -10.05 12.24
CA TYR A 136 24.32 -9.38 11.41
C TYR A 136 24.59 -10.19 10.14
N ARG A 137 24.36 -9.59 8.97
CA ARG A 137 24.63 -10.21 7.67
C ARG A 137 26.03 -9.85 7.21
N SER A 138 27.02 -10.67 7.56
CA SER A 138 28.44 -10.41 7.25
C SER A 138 28.73 -10.14 5.77
N LYS A 139 27.97 -10.73 4.83
CA LYS A 139 28.11 -10.50 3.38
C LYS A 139 27.74 -9.08 2.94
N LEU A 140 26.75 -8.47 3.61
CA LEU A 140 26.23 -7.15 3.29
C LEU A 140 26.77 -6.08 4.25
N GLY A 141 27.38 -6.49 5.38
CA GLY A 141 27.91 -5.58 6.39
C GLY A 141 26.82 -4.79 7.12
N VAL A 142 25.60 -5.32 7.21
CA VAL A 142 24.44 -4.67 7.81
C VAL A 142 23.67 -5.60 8.75
N TYR A 143 23.00 -5.00 9.71
CA TYR A 143 22.04 -5.62 10.62
C TYR A 143 20.69 -5.77 9.93
N ALA A 144 20.06 -6.93 10.08
CA ALA A 144 18.74 -7.20 9.53
C ALA A 144 17.90 -8.03 10.51
N PHE A 145 16.58 -7.89 10.43
CA PHE A 145 15.66 -8.77 11.14
C PHE A 145 15.84 -10.22 10.66
N LYS A 146 15.83 -11.17 11.60
CA LYS A 146 15.84 -12.59 11.24
C LYS A 146 14.49 -12.92 10.64
N ASN A 147 14.49 -13.52 9.44
CA ASN A 147 13.28 -14.00 8.77
C ASN A 147 12.70 -15.19 9.56
N ASN A 148 12.01 -14.90 10.65
CA ASN A 148 11.14 -15.85 11.35
C ASN A 148 9.66 -15.62 10.97
N VAL A 149 9.39 -14.75 10.00
CA VAL A 149 8.09 -14.68 9.34
C VAL A 149 7.96 -15.91 8.44
N GLY A 150 7.78 -17.06 9.09
CA GLY A 150 7.20 -18.29 8.53
C GLY A 150 5.70 -18.12 8.29
N VAL A 151 5.31 -16.96 7.79
CA VAL A 151 4.00 -16.71 7.21
C VAL A 151 4.31 -16.30 5.79
N ASN A 152 4.62 -17.31 4.96
CA ASN A 152 4.06 -17.41 3.63
C ASN A 152 3.82 -16.04 2.96
N LEU A 153 4.87 -15.23 2.80
CA LEU A 153 4.74 -13.92 2.14
C LEU A 153 4.33 -14.16 0.71
N ASP A 154 4.87 -15.21 0.07
CA ASP A 154 4.39 -15.65 -1.23
C ASP A 154 2.92 -16.06 -1.19
N ASN A 155 2.42 -16.78 -0.18
CA ASN A 155 0.99 -17.10 -0.14
C ASN A 155 0.12 -15.93 0.32
N GLN A 156 0.59 -14.97 1.11
CA GLN A 156 -0.19 -13.78 1.46
C GLN A 156 -0.19 -12.76 0.33
N MET A 157 0.93 -12.60 -0.37
CA MET A 157 1.07 -11.81 -1.59
C MET A 157 0.27 -12.46 -2.73
N ASN A 158 0.35 -13.78 -2.92
CA ASN A 158 -0.52 -14.51 -3.85
C ASN A 158 -1.99 -14.45 -3.42
N ASN A 159 -2.33 -14.60 -2.14
CA ASN A 159 -3.71 -14.41 -1.67
C ASN A 159 -4.17 -12.97 -1.85
N MET A 160 -3.31 -11.96 -1.73
CA MET A 160 -3.64 -10.55 -1.95
C MET A 160 -3.70 -10.19 -3.44
N ILE A 161 -2.92 -10.86 -4.29
CA ILE A 161 -2.97 -10.79 -5.75
C ILE A 161 -4.22 -11.53 -6.27
N GLU A 162 -4.60 -12.65 -5.66
CA GLU A 162 -5.85 -13.37 -5.92
C GLU A 162 -7.08 -12.63 -5.36
N LYS A 163 -6.92 -11.91 -4.24
CA LYS A 163 -7.97 -11.05 -3.66
C LYS A 163 -8.03 -9.65 -4.27
N GLN A 164 -6.95 -9.17 -4.89
CA GLN A 164 -7.01 -8.05 -5.82
C GLN A 164 -7.76 -8.58 -7.03
N PRO A 165 -8.87 -7.95 -7.44
CA PRO A 165 -9.46 -8.27 -8.71
C PRO A 165 -8.49 -7.76 -9.79
N LEU A 166 -7.53 -8.61 -10.19
CA LEU A 166 -6.80 -8.47 -11.44
C LEU A 166 -7.72 -8.61 -12.66
N SER A 167 -9.02 -8.86 -12.45
CA SER A 167 -10.04 -8.42 -13.39
C SER A 167 -10.34 -6.94 -13.15
N LEU A 168 -9.62 -6.05 -13.81
CA LEU A 168 -10.20 -4.74 -14.13
C LEU A 168 -11.60 -5.01 -14.70
N ASN A 169 -12.62 -4.40 -14.11
CA ASN A 169 -13.98 -4.43 -14.64
C ASN A 169 -13.99 -3.51 -15.86
N TRP A 170 -13.39 -3.98 -16.95
CA TRP A 170 -13.20 -3.23 -18.19
C TRP A 170 -14.51 -2.61 -18.68
N GLN A 171 -15.66 -3.20 -18.35
CA GLN A 171 -16.99 -2.68 -18.61
C GLN A 171 -17.23 -1.34 -17.93
N GLU A 172 -16.93 -1.23 -16.64
CA GLU A 172 -17.15 -0.03 -15.83
C GLU A 172 -16.15 1.08 -16.20
N GLU A 173 -14.88 0.71 -16.38
CA GLU A 173 -13.84 1.67 -16.77
C GLU A 173 -14.08 2.23 -18.17
N ILE A 174 -14.41 1.38 -19.15
CA ILE A 174 -14.70 1.82 -20.51
C ILE A 174 -16.02 2.60 -20.55
N ALA A 175 -17.06 2.20 -19.81
CA ALA A 175 -18.28 3.00 -19.72
C ALA A 175 -18.00 4.41 -19.17
N THR A 176 -17.13 4.51 -18.16
CA THR A 176 -16.76 5.79 -17.54
C THR A 176 -15.98 6.69 -18.51
N VAL A 177 -15.09 6.12 -19.34
CA VAL A 177 -14.25 6.88 -20.29
C VAL A 177 -14.97 7.17 -21.61
N SER A 178 -15.91 6.32 -22.02
CA SER A 178 -16.53 6.36 -23.35
C SER A 178 -17.48 7.54 -23.56
N GLU A 179 -18.00 8.17 -22.49
CA GLU A 179 -19.04 9.22 -22.52
C GLU A 179 -20.35 8.81 -23.26
N LEU A 180 -20.46 7.55 -23.70
CA LEU A 180 -21.59 7.02 -24.45
C LEU A 180 -22.53 6.25 -23.51
N ASP A 181 -23.53 6.95 -22.97
CA ASP A 181 -24.54 6.33 -22.10
C ASP A 181 -25.72 5.74 -22.89
N TYR A 182 -26.28 6.50 -23.82
CA TYR A 182 -27.46 6.10 -24.60
C TYR A 182 -27.60 6.87 -25.92
N VAL A 183 -28.38 6.29 -26.85
CA VAL A 183 -28.76 6.90 -28.14
C VAL A 183 -30.27 7.05 -28.23
N LEU A 184 -30.71 8.21 -28.72
CA LEU A 184 -32.11 8.49 -29.02
C LEU A 184 -32.36 8.40 -30.54
N PRO A 185 -33.32 7.59 -31.01
CA PRO A 185 -33.78 7.61 -32.39
C PRO A 185 -34.65 8.86 -32.63
N LYS A 186 -34.00 10.02 -32.73
CA LYS A 186 -34.64 11.36 -32.73
C LYS A 186 -35.79 11.48 -33.73
N LYS A 187 -35.57 11.02 -34.97
CA LYS A 187 -36.57 11.06 -36.04
C LYS A 187 -37.82 10.24 -35.69
N TYR A 188 -37.63 8.99 -35.27
CA TYR A 188 -38.73 8.09 -34.92
C TYR A 188 -39.52 8.60 -33.70
N ASN A 189 -38.82 9.03 -32.65
CA ASN A 189 -39.44 9.59 -31.46
C ASN A 189 -40.29 10.83 -31.77
N GLN A 190 -39.82 11.68 -32.69
CA GLN A 190 -40.55 12.86 -33.12
C GLN A 190 -41.76 12.53 -33.99
N GLU A 191 -41.64 11.56 -34.91
CA GLU A 191 -42.75 11.13 -35.80
C GLU A 191 -43.89 10.45 -35.02
N TYR A 192 -43.56 9.66 -34.00
CA TYR A 192 -44.53 8.88 -33.23
C TYR A 192 -44.87 9.48 -31.85
N THR A 193 -44.37 10.67 -31.54
CA THR A 193 -44.59 11.39 -30.27
C THR A 193 -44.34 10.51 -29.04
N MET A 194 -43.17 9.85 -29.03
CA MET A 194 -42.78 8.94 -27.94
C MET A 194 -41.29 9.08 -27.61
N THR A 195 -40.88 8.57 -26.45
CA THR A 195 -39.47 8.60 -26.02
C THR A 195 -38.95 7.17 -25.89
N ARG A 196 -38.35 6.65 -26.97
CA ARG A 196 -37.56 5.42 -26.94
C ARG A 196 -36.08 5.73 -26.83
N TYR A 197 -35.31 4.87 -26.17
CA TYR A 197 -33.85 5.00 -26.09
C TYR A 197 -33.13 3.65 -26.13
N PHE A 198 -31.91 3.68 -26.66
CA PHE A 198 -31.02 2.52 -26.73
C PHE A 198 -29.83 2.76 -25.81
N LYS A 199 -29.54 1.82 -24.91
CA LYS A 199 -28.43 1.96 -23.95
C LYS A 199 -27.19 1.21 -24.42
N TYR A 200 -26.01 1.82 -24.23
CA TYR A 200 -24.74 1.14 -24.47
C TYR A 200 -24.40 0.19 -23.32
N VAL A 201 -23.97 -1.02 -23.65
CA VAL A 201 -23.53 -2.03 -22.69
C VAL A 201 -22.19 -2.59 -23.15
N TYR A 202 -21.17 -2.43 -22.32
CA TYR A 202 -19.83 -2.97 -22.57
C TYR A 202 -19.71 -4.35 -21.96
N MET A 203 -19.18 -5.31 -22.71
CA MET A 203 -18.90 -6.65 -22.20
C MET A 203 -17.75 -7.29 -22.95
N THR A 204 -17.11 -8.30 -22.35
CA THR A 204 -16.07 -9.08 -23.03
C THR A 204 -16.71 -10.16 -23.92
N PRO A 205 -15.98 -10.65 -24.94
CA PRO A 205 -16.42 -11.77 -25.78
C PRO A 205 -16.86 -13.00 -24.99
N GLU A 206 -16.09 -13.36 -23.95
CA GLU A 206 -16.40 -14.51 -23.08
C GLU A 206 -17.75 -14.35 -22.36
N GLN A 207 -18.06 -13.13 -21.88
CA GLN A 207 -19.33 -12.86 -21.21
C GLN A 207 -20.51 -12.86 -22.18
N PHE A 208 -20.31 -12.31 -23.37
CA PHE A 208 -21.34 -12.35 -24.42
C PHE A 208 -21.68 -13.80 -24.79
N LEU A 209 -20.66 -14.63 -25.02
CA LEU A 209 -20.84 -16.05 -25.37
C LEU A 209 -21.45 -16.88 -24.23
N ASN A 210 -21.13 -16.56 -22.98
CA ASN A 210 -21.73 -17.23 -21.80
C ASN A 210 -23.16 -16.76 -21.49
N THR A 211 -23.62 -15.65 -22.09
CA THR A 211 -24.98 -15.16 -21.92
C THR A 211 -25.95 -15.99 -22.75
N SER A 212 -26.51 -17.01 -22.13
CA SER A 212 -27.37 -18.00 -22.80
C SER A 212 -28.78 -17.48 -23.14
N LYS A 213 -29.21 -16.35 -22.55
CA LYS A 213 -30.52 -15.72 -22.82
C LYS A 213 -30.43 -14.19 -22.86
N SER A 214 -30.89 -13.59 -23.95
CA SER A 214 -30.91 -12.13 -24.13
C SER A 214 -31.90 -11.41 -23.21
N GLU A 215 -32.95 -12.09 -22.72
CA GLU A 215 -33.98 -11.50 -21.86
C GLU A 215 -33.39 -10.89 -20.57
N TYR A 216 -32.38 -11.55 -20.00
CA TYR A 216 -31.70 -11.10 -18.79
C TYR A 216 -31.04 -9.72 -18.94
N LEU A 217 -30.51 -9.41 -20.13
CA LEU A 217 -29.88 -8.12 -20.40
C LEU A 217 -30.92 -6.99 -20.36
N PHE A 218 -32.12 -7.22 -20.89
CA PHE A 218 -33.20 -6.23 -20.89
C PHE A 218 -33.80 -6.01 -19.49
N GLU A 219 -33.89 -7.05 -18.67
CA GLU A 219 -34.31 -6.94 -17.27
C GLU A 219 -33.31 -6.12 -16.43
N THR A 220 -32.02 -6.29 -16.70
CA THR A 220 -30.93 -5.65 -15.96
C THR A 220 -30.82 -4.16 -16.29
N TYR A 221 -30.80 -3.81 -17.58
CA TYR A 221 -30.51 -2.44 -18.03
C TYR A 221 -31.74 -1.57 -18.30
N LYS A 222 -32.95 -2.16 -18.39
CA LYS A 222 -34.25 -1.49 -18.50
C LYS A 222 -34.33 -0.42 -19.60
N ALA A 223 -33.84 -0.74 -20.80
CA ALA A 223 -33.91 0.12 -21.98
C ALA A 223 -34.83 -0.46 -23.05
N ASP A 224 -35.30 0.38 -23.99
CA ASP A 224 -36.10 -0.07 -25.13
C ASP A 224 -35.28 -0.88 -26.15
N GLY A 225 -33.97 -0.66 -26.14
CA GLY A 225 -32.99 -1.37 -26.94
C GLY A 225 -31.60 -1.33 -26.30
N LEU A 226 -30.75 -2.28 -26.66
CA LEU A 226 -29.37 -2.35 -26.16
C LEU A 226 -28.39 -2.35 -27.33
N ILE A 227 -27.31 -1.60 -27.19
CA ILE A 227 -26.17 -1.61 -28.10
C ILE A 227 -25.01 -2.26 -27.34
N ILE A 228 -24.66 -3.48 -27.74
CA ILE A 228 -23.60 -4.23 -27.09
C ILE A 228 -22.26 -3.88 -27.73
N CYS A 229 -21.35 -3.32 -26.93
CA CYS A 229 -19.99 -3.01 -27.30
C CYS A 229 -19.05 -4.08 -26.76
N LEU A 230 -18.49 -4.87 -27.68
CA LEU A 230 -17.56 -5.94 -27.32
C LEU A 230 -16.15 -5.37 -27.13
N VAL A 231 -15.61 -5.55 -25.93
CA VAL A 231 -14.26 -5.10 -25.56
C VAL A 231 -13.29 -6.23 -25.84
N MET A 232 -12.54 -6.11 -26.94
CA MET A 232 -11.50 -7.05 -27.31
C MET A 232 -10.20 -6.68 -26.59
N LEU A 233 -9.66 -7.58 -25.78
CA LEU A 233 -8.42 -7.33 -25.02
C LEU A 233 -7.23 -8.07 -25.64
N LYS A 234 -7.47 -9.04 -26.52
CA LYS A 234 -6.44 -9.82 -27.23
C LYS A 234 -6.74 -9.86 -28.73
N ASP A 235 -5.70 -9.84 -29.56
CA ASP A 235 -5.83 -9.88 -31.03
C ASP A 235 -6.52 -11.16 -31.56
N GLY A 236 -6.58 -12.24 -30.77
CA GLY A 236 -7.25 -13.50 -31.12
C GLY A 236 -8.77 -13.52 -30.89
N ASP A 237 -9.33 -12.55 -30.16
CA ASP A 237 -10.73 -12.55 -29.73
C ASP A 237 -11.71 -12.36 -30.91
N VAL A 238 -11.25 -11.71 -32.00
CA VAL A 238 -12.04 -11.45 -33.21
C VAL A 238 -12.46 -12.75 -33.93
N ASN A 239 -11.66 -13.82 -33.81
CA ASN A 239 -11.95 -15.09 -34.48
C ASN A 239 -12.98 -15.94 -33.74
N GLN A 240 -13.20 -15.71 -32.45
CA GLN A 240 -14.17 -16.47 -31.64
C GLN A 240 -15.62 -16.01 -31.82
N ILE A 241 -15.84 -14.82 -32.36
CA ILE A 241 -17.19 -14.20 -32.49
C ILE A 241 -17.73 -14.30 -33.93
N LYS A 242 -16.92 -14.83 -34.86
CA LYS A 242 -17.28 -14.93 -36.29
C LYS A 242 -17.97 -16.26 -36.69
N GLU A 243 -18.13 -17.20 -35.77
CA GLU A 243 -18.99 -18.38 -35.92
C GLU A 243 -20.35 -18.15 -35.25
#